data_AF-A0A931C4W2-F1
#
_entry.id   AF-A0A931C4W2-F1
#
_cell.length_a   1.000
_cell.length_b   1.000
_cell.length_c   1.000
_cell.angle_alpha   90.00
_cell.angle_beta   90.00
_cell.angle_gamma   90.00
#
_symmetry.space_group_name_H-M   'P 1'
#
loop_
_entity.id
_entity.type
_entity.pdbx_description
1 polymer ?
#
loop_
_entity_poly.entity_id
_entity_poly.type
_entity_poly.pdbx_seq_one_letter_code
_entity_poly.pdbx_strand_id
1 'polypeptide(L)'
;MSADAPIQPDVPPSGTGCADCLAADGWWFHLRRCAQCGHVGCCDTSPSQHATAHFRSTGHPVIQSFEPGEDWYWDYTSEEAGSGPELAPPTSRPADQPVPGPSGSVPADWRSKLNR
;
A
#
# COMPACT_ATOMS: atom_id res chain seq x y z
N MET A 1 6.07 14.27 -20.20
CA MET A 1 6.18 13.41 -19.00
C MET A 1 7.00 14.18 -17.99
N SER A 2 6.35 14.92 -17.09
CA SER A 2 7.06 15.64 -16.03
C SER A 2 7.51 14.63 -15.00
N ALA A 3 8.81 14.62 -14.65
CA ALA A 3 9.40 13.69 -13.70
C ALA A 3 8.87 13.83 -12.25
N ASP A 4 7.90 14.73 -12.03
CA ASP A 4 7.36 15.14 -10.73
C ASP A 4 5.83 14.97 -10.64
N ALA A 5 5.18 14.28 -11.59
CA ALA A 5 3.74 14.06 -11.50
C ALA A 5 3.42 13.08 -10.33
N PRO A 6 2.34 13.34 -9.55
CA PRO A 6 1.98 12.53 -8.38
C PRO A 6 1.53 11.10 -8.73
N ILE A 7 1.28 10.82 -10.01
CA ILE A 7 0.93 9.49 -10.54
C ILE A 7 1.86 9.19 -11.73
N GLN A 8 2.54 8.04 -11.68
CA GLN A 8 3.43 7.52 -12.71
C GLN A 8 2.95 6.11 -13.10
N PRO A 9 2.08 5.99 -14.13
CA PRO A 9 1.41 4.73 -14.45
C PRO A 9 2.36 3.58 -14.81
N ASP A 10 3.52 3.89 -15.40
CA ASP A 10 4.45 2.88 -15.93
C ASP A 10 5.41 2.30 -14.87
N VAL A 11 5.41 2.81 -13.64
CA VAL A 11 6.32 2.35 -12.57
C VAL A 11 5.74 1.11 -11.90
N PRO A 12 6.37 -0.08 -11.94
CA PRO A 12 5.84 -1.30 -11.34
C PRO A 12 5.84 -1.24 -9.80
N PRO A 13 5.06 -2.10 -9.11
CA PRO A 13 5.09 -2.15 -7.65
C PRO A 13 6.44 -2.68 -7.15
N SER A 14 6.85 -2.24 -5.96
CA SER A 14 8.10 -2.69 -5.31
C SER A 14 8.07 -4.17 -4.89
N GLY A 15 6.90 -4.80 -4.92
CA GLY A 15 6.69 -6.20 -4.59
C GLY A 15 5.22 -6.55 -4.45
N THR A 16 4.93 -7.73 -3.93
CA THR A 16 3.56 -8.25 -3.69
C THR A 16 3.05 -8.00 -2.27
N GLY A 17 3.90 -7.50 -1.38
CA GLY A 17 3.61 -7.26 0.04
C GLY A 17 4.24 -5.97 0.53
N CYS A 18 4.00 -5.61 1.80
CA CYS A 18 4.64 -4.44 2.40
C CYS A 18 6.13 -4.72 2.63
N ALA A 19 7.00 -4.06 1.86
CA ALA A 19 8.44 -4.29 1.88
C ALA A 19 9.04 -4.08 3.28
N ASP A 20 8.59 -3.05 3.97
CA ASP A 20 9.08 -2.68 5.31
C ASP A 20 8.62 -3.68 6.39
N CYS A 21 7.38 -4.18 6.29
CA CYS A 21 6.93 -5.25 7.20
C CYS A 21 7.73 -6.53 6.97
N LEU A 22 7.98 -6.91 5.71
CA LEU A 22 8.77 -8.09 5.39
C LEU A 22 10.21 -7.98 5.91
N ALA A 23 10.83 -6.81 5.78
CA ALA A 23 12.18 -6.57 6.28
C ALA A 23 12.28 -6.61 7.82
N ALA A 24 11.16 -6.38 8.52
CA ALA A 24 11.08 -6.36 9.98
C ALA A 24 10.44 -7.62 10.58
N ASP A 25 10.26 -8.69 9.79
CA ASP A 25 9.53 -9.91 10.20
C ASP A 25 8.12 -9.59 10.78
N GLY A 26 7.49 -8.56 10.24
CA GLY A 26 6.19 -8.03 10.66
C GLY A 26 5.02 -8.51 9.80
N TRP A 27 3.85 -7.92 10.04
CA TRP A 27 2.61 -8.25 9.35
C TRP A 27 1.79 -6.98 9.05
N TRP A 28 0.78 -7.10 8.20
CA TRP A 28 -0.10 -6.02 7.73
C TRP A 28 -1.53 -6.49 7.56
N PHE A 29 -2.49 -5.55 7.62
CA PHE A 29 -3.89 -5.83 7.32
C PHE A 29 -4.16 -5.68 5.81
N HIS A 30 -4.15 -4.45 5.30
CA HIS A 30 -4.29 -4.17 3.85
C HIS A 30 -3.07 -3.46 3.29
N LEU A 31 -2.90 -3.54 1.97
CA LEU A 31 -1.79 -2.95 1.24
C LEU A 31 -2.23 -1.75 0.39
N ARG A 32 -1.35 -0.76 0.33
CA ARG A 32 -1.44 0.45 -0.51
C ARG A 32 -0.18 0.54 -1.36
N ARG A 33 -0.34 0.98 -2.61
CA ARG A 33 0.78 1.23 -3.53
C ARG A 33 0.89 2.72 -3.79
N CYS A 34 2.09 3.28 -3.64
CA CYS A 34 2.38 4.64 -4.09
C CYS A 34 2.23 4.73 -5.61
N ALA A 35 1.37 5.63 -6.08
CA ALA A 35 1.09 5.81 -7.51
C ALA A 35 2.27 6.45 -8.26
N GLN A 36 3.21 7.09 -7.55
CA GLN A 36 4.36 7.76 -8.14
C GLN A 36 5.61 6.87 -8.27
N CYS A 37 5.92 6.06 -7.26
CA CYS A 37 7.17 5.27 -7.22
C CYS A 37 6.96 3.77 -7.05
N GLY A 38 5.72 3.31 -6.97
CA GLY A 38 5.40 1.88 -6.84
C GLY A 38 5.65 1.27 -5.45
N HIS A 39 6.08 2.04 -4.45
CA HIS A 39 6.31 1.50 -3.09
C HIS A 39 5.02 0.90 -2.52
N VAL A 40 5.07 -0.37 -2.11
CA VAL A 40 3.95 -1.06 -1.47
C VAL A 40 4.12 -1.01 0.06
N GLY A 41 3.18 -0.32 0.72
CA GLY A 41 3.14 -0.13 2.17
C GLY A 41 1.85 -0.66 2.79
N CYS A 42 1.85 -0.94 4.09
CA CYS A 42 0.65 -1.32 4.82
C CYS A 42 -0.20 -0.09 5.18
N CYS A 43 -1.53 -0.27 5.19
CA CYS A 43 -2.50 0.80 5.46
C CYS A 43 -2.45 1.32 6.91
N ASP A 44 -3.13 2.43 7.19
CA ASP A 44 -3.17 3.06 8.51
C ASP A 44 -3.79 2.19 9.62
N THR A 45 -4.73 1.31 9.27
CA THR A 45 -5.29 0.33 10.20
C THR A 45 -4.26 -0.74 10.61
N SER A 46 -3.22 -0.98 9.79
CA SER A 46 -2.14 -1.90 10.12
C SER A 46 -1.22 -1.31 11.19
N PRO A 47 -0.62 -2.11 12.09
CA PRO A 47 0.18 -1.59 13.20
C PRO A 47 1.27 -0.59 12.78
N SER A 48 2.01 -0.90 11.70
CA SER A 48 3.19 -0.13 11.29
C SER A 48 2.92 1.07 10.36
N GLN A 49 1.74 1.18 9.75
CA GLN A 49 1.31 2.35 8.96
C GLN A 49 2.30 2.80 7.87
N HIS A 50 2.95 1.85 7.19
CA HIS A 50 4.07 2.15 6.28
C HIS A 50 3.70 2.98 5.06
N ALA A 51 2.45 2.90 4.56
CA ALA A 51 2.01 3.74 3.44
C ALA A 51 2.04 5.24 3.81
N THR A 52 1.54 5.58 5.00
CA THR A 52 1.55 6.96 5.51
C THR A 52 2.93 7.41 5.94
N ALA A 53 3.74 6.52 6.53
CA ALA A 53 5.14 6.81 6.81
C ALA A 53 5.93 7.11 5.52
N HIS A 54 5.68 6.35 4.44
CA HIS A 54 6.25 6.58 3.12
C HIS A 54 5.88 7.96 2.56
N PHE A 55 4.59 8.32 2.60
CA PHE A 55 4.15 9.66 2.21
C PHE A 55 4.88 10.76 3.01
N ARG A 56 4.94 10.65 4.34
CA ARG A 56 5.59 11.64 5.20
C ARG A 56 7.09 11.80 4.93
N SER A 57 7.75 10.72 4.51
CA SER A 57 9.19 10.69 4.22
C SER A 57 9.52 11.23 2.82
N THR A 58 8.69 10.90 1.84
CA THR A 58 8.98 11.16 0.41
C THR A 58 8.20 12.33 -0.18
N GLY A 59 7.09 12.70 0.44
CA GLY A 59 6.13 13.67 -0.09
C GLY A 59 5.24 13.12 -1.20
N HIS A 60 5.28 11.83 -1.53
CA HIS A 60 4.45 11.24 -2.60
C HIS A 60 2.98 11.16 -2.14
N PRO A 61 2.09 12.01 -2.67
CA PRO A 61 0.80 12.26 -2.02
C PRO A 61 -0.27 11.21 -2.36
N VAL A 62 -0.13 10.52 -3.49
CA VAL A 62 -1.17 9.63 -4.02
C VAL A 62 -0.78 8.17 -3.87
N ILE A 63 -1.71 7.39 -3.31
CA ILE A 63 -1.68 5.93 -3.29
C ILE A 63 -2.89 5.34 -4.02
N GLN A 64 -2.73 4.12 -4.51
CA GLN A 64 -3.81 3.24 -4.96
C GLN A 64 -3.99 2.10 -3.95
N SER A 65 -5.21 1.58 -3.80
CA SER A 65 -5.37 0.27 -3.15
C SER A 65 -4.57 -0.80 -3.89
N PHE A 66 -3.98 -1.72 -3.14
CA PHE A 66 -3.25 -2.86 -3.71
C PHE A 66 -3.92 -4.18 -3.31
N GLU A 67 -5.23 -4.15 -3.10
CA GLU A 67 -6.07 -5.31 -2.79
C GLU A 67 -6.77 -5.84 -4.05
N PRO A 68 -7.00 -7.16 -4.17
CA PRO A 68 -7.66 -7.74 -5.34
C PRO A 68 -9.07 -7.16 -5.54
N GLY A 69 -9.36 -6.67 -6.74
CA GLY A 69 -10.67 -6.12 -7.11
C GLY A 69 -10.90 -4.66 -6.69
N GLU A 70 -9.88 -3.99 -6.13
CA GLU A 70 -9.94 -2.57 -5.78
C GLU A 70 -9.02 -1.75 -6.71
N ASP A 71 -9.51 -0.63 -7.23
CA ASP A 71 -8.78 0.26 -8.15
C ASP A 71 -8.79 1.73 -7.70
N TRP A 72 -9.34 2.01 -6.52
CA TRP A 72 -9.49 3.35 -5.99
C TRP A 72 -8.15 3.97 -5.56
N TYR A 73 -8.14 5.30 -5.54
CA TYR A 73 -7.01 6.14 -5.16
C TYR A 73 -7.33 6.97 -3.93
N TRP A 74 -6.29 7.37 -3.21
CA TRP A 74 -6.36 8.31 -2.09
C TRP A 74 -5.22 9.31 -2.19
N ASP A 75 -5.54 10.59 -2.00
CA ASP A 75 -4.58 11.67 -1.88
C ASP A 75 -4.47 12.09 -0.41
N TYR A 76 -3.28 11.92 0.18
CA TYR A 76 -3.02 12.27 1.58
C TYR A 76 -3.05 13.78 1.85
N THR A 77 -2.88 14.62 0.83
CA THR A 77 -2.87 16.08 0.99
C THR A 77 -4.26 16.70 0.99
N SER A 78 -5.17 16.16 0.18
CA SER A 78 -6.57 16.60 0.16
C SER A 78 -7.47 15.78 1.07
N GLU A 79 -7.02 14.61 1.53
CA GLU A 79 -7.82 13.65 2.28
C GLU A 79 -9.07 13.18 1.50
N GLU A 80 -8.92 13.02 0.19
CA GLU A 80 -10.01 12.62 -0.71
C GLU A 80 -9.71 11.29 -1.41
N ALA A 81 -10.77 10.49 -1.54
CA ALA A 81 -10.76 9.31 -2.39
C ALA A 81 -11.12 9.67 -3.82
N GLY A 82 -10.56 8.96 -4.78
CA GLY A 82 -10.82 9.19 -6.20
C GLY A 82 -10.49 8.00 -7.09
N SER A 83 -10.42 8.27 -8.38
CA SER A 83 -10.02 7.33 -9.42
C SER A 83 -8.82 7.88 -10.19
N GLY A 84 -8.06 6.99 -10.81
CA GLY A 84 -6.85 7.32 -11.55
C GLY A 84 -6.64 6.38 -12.74
N PRO A 85 -5.55 6.54 -13.50
CA PRO A 85 -5.22 5.65 -14.61
C PRO A 85 -4.95 4.22 -14.11
N GLU A 86 -4.91 3.25 -15.02
CA GLU A 86 -4.41 1.92 -14.68
C GLU A 86 -2.89 1.97 -14.45
N LEU A 87 -2.40 1.38 -13.35
CA LEU A 87 -0.96 1.30 -13.05
C LEU A 87 -0.36 0.02 -13.63
N ALA A 88 0.95 0.04 -13.86
CA ALA A 88 1.72 -1.09 -14.35
C ALA A 88 1.50 -2.34 -13.48
N PRO A 89 1.33 -3.53 -14.08
CA PRO A 89 1.04 -4.74 -13.34
C PRO A 89 2.22 -5.22 -12.46
N PRO A 90 1.95 -6.02 -11.42
CA PRO A 90 0.61 -6.35 -10.92
C PRO A 90 -0.09 -5.14 -10.29
N THR A 91 -1.43 -5.09 -10.36
CA THR A 91 -2.25 -3.99 -9.79
C THR A 91 -2.76 -4.30 -8.39
N SER A 92 -2.59 -5.54 -7.92
CA SER A 92 -2.95 -5.97 -6.57
C SER A 92 -1.99 -7.03 -6.06
N ARG A 93 -2.02 -7.30 -4.75
CA ARG A 93 -1.37 -8.46 -4.15
C ARG A 93 -1.94 -9.77 -4.73
N PRO A 94 -1.20 -10.88 -4.66
CA PRO A 94 -1.69 -12.20 -5.07
C PRO A 94 -3.01 -12.55 -4.37
N ALA A 95 -3.94 -13.14 -5.13
CA ALA A 95 -5.28 -13.48 -4.64
C ALA A 95 -5.27 -14.58 -3.57
N ASP A 96 -4.25 -15.44 -3.58
CA ASP A 96 -4.00 -16.50 -2.60
C ASP A 96 -3.28 -16.01 -1.33
N GLN A 97 -2.79 -14.77 -1.30
CA GLN A 97 -2.25 -14.16 -0.10
C GLN A 97 -3.39 -13.83 0.90
N PRO A 98 -3.26 -14.17 2.19
CA PRO A 98 -4.29 -13.87 3.19
C PRO A 98 -4.34 -12.38 3.56
N VAL A 99 -5.46 -11.99 4.18
CA VAL A 99 -5.64 -10.73 4.88
C VAL A 99 -6.09 -11.01 6.32
N PRO A 100 -5.32 -10.63 7.35
CA PRO A 100 -3.99 -10.00 7.29
C PRO A 100 -2.91 -10.92 6.67
N GLY A 101 -1.77 -10.35 6.27
CA GLY A 101 -0.61 -11.07 5.75
C GLY A 101 0.71 -10.61 6.38
N PRO A 102 1.86 -11.24 6.09
CA PRO A 102 2.01 -12.44 5.27
C PRO A 102 1.57 -13.70 6.03
N SER A 103 1.29 -14.77 5.29
CA SER A 103 0.90 -16.06 5.90
C SER A 103 1.93 -16.53 6.92
N GLY A 104 1.48 -17.04 8.06
CA GLY A 104 2.33 -17.54 9.14
C GLY A 104 2.91 -16.48 10.09
N SER A 105 2.86 -15.19 9.74
CA SER A 105 3.37 -14.11 10.60
C SER A 105 2.28 -13.36 11.38
N VAL A 106 1.01 -13.62 11.07
CA VAL A 106 -0.14 -12.97 11.70
C VAL A 106 -0.42 -13.58 13.08
N PRO A 107 -0.41 -12.80 14.17
CA PRO A 107 -0.68 -13.32 15.51
C PRO A 107 -2.16 -13.66 15.70
N ALA A 108 -2.48 -14.61 16.59
CA ALA A 108 -3.86 -15.06 16.84
C ALA A 108 -4.79 -13.94 17.32
N ASP A 109 -4.25 -12.97 18.06
CA ASP A 109 -4.95 -11.81 18.60
C ASP A 109 -4.89 -10.58 17.68
N TRP A 110 -4.57 -10.72 16.40
CA TRP A 110 -4.30 -9.59 15.48
C TRP A 110 -5.36 -8.48 15.49
N ARG A 111 -6.64 -8.80 15.67
CA ARG A 111 -7.73 -7.81 15.70
C ARG A 111 -7.55 -6.76 16.80
N SER A 112 -6.95 -7.14 17.95
CA SER A 112 -6.69 -6.22 19.06
C SER A 112 -5.49 -5.31 18.81
N LYS A 113 -4.68 -5.62 17.78
CA LYS A 113 -3.45 -4.90 17.43
C LYS A 113 -3.64 -3.90 16.28
N LEU A 114 -4.83 -3.84 15.68
CA LEU A 114 -5.13 -2.87 14.64
C LEU A 114 -5.33 -1.46 15.22
N ASN A 115 -4.90 -0.45 14.47
CA ASN A 115 -5.17 0.95 14.79
C ASN A 115 -6.65 1.27 14.53
N ARG A 116 -7.22 2.17 15.34
CA ARG A 116 -8.61 2.63 15.25
C ARG A 116 -8.69 4.08 14.84
#